data_AF-A0A401QW27-F1
#
_entry.id   AF-A0A401QW27-F1
#
_cell.length_a   1.000
_cell.length_b   1.000
_cell.length_c   1.000
_cell.angle_alpha   90.00
_cell.angle_beta   90.00
_cell.angle_gamma   90.00
#
_symmetry.space_group_name_H-M   'P 1'
#
loop_
_entity.id
_entity.type
_entity.pdbx_description
1 polymer ?
#
loop_
_entity_poly.entity_id
_entity_poly.type
_entity_poly.pdbx_seq_one_letter_code
_entity_poly.pdbx_strand_id
1 'polypeptide(L)'
;MLCSRIRTALSARLDGEALPAGVTARRLDDHLAGCRDCRRWDARARALTAVLGDATAPPRGAADGDPAAVEALLARLRSGRRAG
;
A
#
# COMPACT_ATOMS: atom_id res chain seq x y z
N MET A 1 -16.47 14.34 -5.59
CA MET A 1 -15.46 14.32 -4.49
C MET A 1 -14.08 14.56 -5.09
N LEU A 2 -13.17 15.17 -4.33
CA LEU A 2 -11.80 15.44 -4.77
C LEU A 2 -10.99 14.13 -4.83
N CYS A 3 -10.24 13.93 -5.92
CA CYS A 3 -9.40 12.74 -6.12
C CYS A 3 -8.40 12.53 -4.98
N SER A 4 -7.89 13.60 -4.36
CA SER A 4 -7.01 13.51 -3.19
C SER A 4 -7.67 12.77 -2.02
N ARG A 5 -8.91 13.13 -1.67
CA ARG A 5 -9.67 12.48 -0.59
C ARG A 5 -9.98 11.01 -0.91
N ILE A 6 -10.20 10.70 -2.18
CA ILE A 6 -10.39 9.32 -2.64
C ILE A 6 -9.11 8.50 -2.49
N ARG A 7 -7.95 9.04 -2.88
CA ARG A 7 -6.66 8.36 -2.70
C ARG A 7 -6.36 8.08 -1.23
N THR A 8 -6.68 9.01 -0.32
CA THR A 8 -6.60 8.76 1.13
C THR A 8 -7.49 7.58 1.54
N ALA A 9 -8.75 7.56 1.09
CA ALA A 9 -9.67 6.47 1.42
C ALA A 9 -9.24 5.12 0.82
N LEU A 10 -8.62 5.11 -0.36
CA LEU A 10 -8.04 3.91 -0.95
C LEU A 10 -6.84 3.41 -0.15
N SER A 11 -5.94 4.31 0.30
CA SER A 11 -4.83 3.94 1.19
C SER A 11 -5.34 3.27 2.45
N ALA A 12 -6.26 3.92 3.17
CA ALA A 12 -6.87 3.36 4.37
C ALA A 12 -7.46 1.96 4.12
N ARG A 13 -8.16 1.76 2.99
CA ARG A 13 -8.70 0.44 2.61
C ARG A 13 -7.61 -0.60 2.37
N LEU A 14 -6.47 -0.23 1.76
CA LEU A 14 -5.34 -1.13 1.54
C LEU A 14 -4.66 -1.53 2.85
N ASP A 15 -4.59 -0.59 3.79
CA ASP A 15 -3.96 -0.77 5.10
C ASP A 15 -4.90 -1.45 6.11
N GLY A 16 -6.16 -1.71 5.73
CA GLY A 16 -7.18 -2.30 6.61
C GLY A 16 -7.78 -1.33 7.63
N GLU A 17 -7.55 -0.03 7.44
CA GLU A 17 -8.03 1.04 8.31
C GLU A 17 -9.46 1.47 7.99
N ALA A 18 -10.06 2.22 8.93
CA ALA A 18 -11.36 2.84 8.73
C ALA A 18 -11.32 3.93 7.65
N LEU A 19 -12.39 4.04 6.85
CA LEU A 19 -12.48 5.08 5.84
C LEU A 19 -12.60 6.48 6.48
N PRO A 20 -12.03 7.52 5.86
CA PRO A 20 -12.17 8.89 6.34
C PRO A 20 -13.64 9.31 6.49
N ALA A 21 -13.94 10.13 7.49
CA ALA A 21 -15.29 10.63 7.75
C ALA A 21 -15.93 11.22 6.48
N GLY A 22 -17.19 10.82 6.23
CA GLY A 22 -17.97 11.25 5.06
C GLY A 22 -17.65 10.48 3.76
N VAL A 23 -16.68 9.57 3.75
CA VAL A 23 -16.42 8.66 2.62
C VAL A 23 -16.95 7.27 2.97
N THR A 24 -17.93 6.80 2.20
CA THR A 24 -18.46 5.44 2.33
C THR A 24 -17.85 4.52 1.28
N ALA A 25 -17.91 3.21 1.50
CA ALA A 25 -17.44 2.23 0.52
C ALA A 25 -18.13 2.42 -0.84
N ARG A 26 -19.47 2.57 -0.85
CA ARG A 26 -20.24 2.87 -2.07
C ARG A 26 -19.75 4.14 -2.77
N ARG A 27 -19.57 5.25 -2.05
CA ARG A 27 -19.10 6.51 -2.63
C ARG A 27 -17.70 6.38 -3.24
N LEU A 28 -16.86 5.54 -2.64
CA LEU A 28 -15.54 5.23 -3.15
C LEU A 28 -15.63 4.42 -4.45
N ASP A 29 -16.46 3.38 -4.47
CA ASP A 29 -16.65 2.51 -5.64
C ASP A 29 -17.30 3.28 -6.81
N ASP A 30 -18.30 4.14 -6.53
CA ASP A 30 -18.92 5.05 -7.51
C ASP A 30 -17.88 5.96 -8.17
N HIS A 31 -16.94 6.50 -7.38
CA HIS A 31 -15.85 7.32 -7.92
C HIS A 31 -14.88 6.49 -8.78
N LEU A 32 -14.56 5.27 -8.36
CA LEU A 32 -13.69 4.39 -9.15
C LEU A 32 -14.34 3.98 -10.47
N ALA A 33 -15.65 3.86 -10.55
CA ALA A 33 -16.35 3.63 -11.82
C ALA A 33 -16.15 4.81 -12.80
N GLY A 34 -16.20 6.05 -12.29
CA GLY A 34 -16.09 7.26 -13.13
C GLY A 34 -14.67 7.79 -13.38
N CYS A 35 -13.69 7.52 -12.50
CA CYS A 35 -12.38 8.18 -12.54
C CYS A 35 -11.24 7.23 -12.93
N ARG A 36 -10.74 7.38 -14.17
CA ARG A 36 -9.60 6.61 -14.70
C ARG A 36 -8.32 6.81 -13.89
N ASP A 37 -8.06 8.03 -13.42
CA ASP A 37 -6.82 8.34 -12.72
C ASP A 37 -6.77 7.69 -11.34
N CYS A 38 -7.90 7.65 -10.64
CA CYS A 38 -8.00 6.95 -9.35
C CYS A 38 -7.93 5.43 -9.52
N ARG A 39 -8.49 4.85 -10.60
CA ARG A 39 -8.26 3.43 -10.93
C ARG A 39 -6.79 3.11 -11.18
N ARG A 40 -6.09 3.96 -11.95
CA ARG A 40 -4.64 3.81 -12.22
C ARG A 40 -3.80 3.99 -10.97
N TRP A 41 -4.23 4.87 -10.08
CA TRP A 41 -3.57 5.06 -8.79
C TRP A 41 -3.75 3.83 -7.91
N ASP A 42 -4.99 3.31 -7.77
CA ASP A 42 -5.30 2.12 -6.96
C ASP A 42 -4.53 0.89 -7.42
N ALA A 43 -4.49 0.63 -8.73
CA ALA A 43 -3.72 -0.47 -9.30
C ALA A 43 -2.22 -0.38 -8.97
N ARG A 44 -1.63 0.81 -9.04
CA ARG A 44 -0.23 1.04 -8.68
C ARG A 44 0.01 0.90 -7.18
N ALA A 45 -0.90 1.41 -6.35
CA ALA A 45 -0.82 1.28 -4.90
C ALA A 45 -0.87 -0.21 -4.49
N ARG A 46 -1.81 -0.99 -5.02
CA ARG A 46 -1.90 -2.44 -4.80
C ARG A 46 -0.63 -3.19 -5.21
N ALA A 47 -0.09 -2.90 -6.39
CA ALA A 47 1.14 -3.51 -6.86
C ALA A 47 2.32 -3.18 -5.92
N LEU A 48 2.43 -1.93 -5.47
CA LEU A 48 3.45 -1.52 -4.52
C LEU A 48 3.28 -2.22 -3.16
N THR A 49 2.07 -2.27 -2.62
CA THR A 49 1.78 -2.96 -1.35
C THR A 49 2.13 -4.44 -1.42
N ALA A 50 1.87 -5.12 -2.55
CA ALA A 50 2.25 -6.53 -2.73
C ALA A 50 3.77 -6.72 -2.73
N VAL A 51 4.52 -5.87 -3.45
CA VAL A 51 5.99 -5.92 -3.49
C VAL A 51 6.59 -5.62 -2.11
N LEU A 52 6.05 -4.61 -1.41
CA LEU A 52 6.52 -4.25 -0.07
C LEU A 52 6.18 -5.34 0.95
N GLY A 53 4.96 -5.88 0.94
CA GLY A 53 4.56 -6.94 1.86
C GLY A 53 5.43 -8.19 1.77
N ASP A 54 5.84 -8.58 0.56
CA ASP A 54 6.83 -9.66 0.37
C ASP A 54 8.21 -9.25 0.92
N ALA A 55 8.67 -8.05 0.60
CA ALA A 55 9.99 -7.58 1.03
C ALA A 55 10.10 -7.41 2.56
N THR A 56 9.04 -6.95 3.23
CA THR A 56 8.98 -6.62 4.65
C THR A 56 8.46 -7.75 5.53
N ALA A 57 8.08 -8.90 4.96
CA ALA A 57 7.70 -10.06 5.75
C ALA A 57 8.88 -10.45 6.67
N PRO A 58 8.69 -10.43 8.01
CA PRO A 58 9.78 -10.73 8.93
C PRO A 58 10.22 -12.18 8.75
N PRO A 59 11.54 -12.45 8.78
CA PRO A 59 12.03 -13.82 8.81
C PRO A 59 11.51 -14.50 10.08
N ARG A 60 11.10 -15.77 9.95
CA ARG A 60 10.54 -16.54 11.07
C ARG A 60 11.55 -16.57 12.22
N GLY A 61 11.16 -16.02 13.37
CA GLY A 61 11.97 -16.01 14.59
C GLY A 61 12.91 -14.82 14.77
N ALA A 62 12.83 -13.76 13.95
CA ALA A 62 13.55 -12.52 14.23
C ALA A 62 13.05 -11.87 15.53
N ALA A 63 13.99 -11.51 16.41
CA ALA A 63 13.72 -10.67 17.56
C ALA A 63 13.50 -9.23 17.13
N ASP A 64 12.60 -8.53 17.82
CA ASP A 64 12.35 -7.11 17.58
C ASP A 64 13.62 -6.29 17.87
N GLY A 65 13.96 -5.37 16.97
CA GLY A 65 15.14 -4.51 17.10
C GLY A 65 16.50 -5.11 16.71
N ASP A 66 16.56 -6.31 16.10
CA ASP A 66 17.82 -6.88 15.60
C ASP A 66 18.40 -6.05 14.43
N PRO A 67 19.58 -5.41 14.57
CA PRO A 67 20.21 -4.65 13.48
C PRO A 67 20.50 -5.50 12.24
N ALA A 68 20.78 -6.79 12.40
CA ALA A 68 21.04 -7.70 11.27
C ALA A 68 19.76 -7.92 10.45
N ALA A 69 18.59 -8.01 11.10
CA ALA A 69 17.31 -8.08 10.42
C ALA A 69 16.99 -6.79 9.65
N VAL A 70 17.34 -5.62 10.20
CA VAL A 70 17.19 -4.32 9.52
C VAL A 70 18.06 -4.26 8.25
N GLU A 71 19.33 -4.66 8.33
CA GLU A 71 20.22 -4.68 7.16
C GLU A 71 19.76 -5.68 6.10
N ALA A 72 19.28 -6.86 6.50
CA ALA A 72 18.71 -7.84 5.59
C ALA A 72 17.47 -7.28 4.85
N LEU A 73 16.60 -6.56 5.55
CA LEU A 73 15.45 -5.86 4.95
C LEU A 73 15.92 -4.81 3.92
N LEU A 74 16.89 -3.97 4.27
CA LEU A 74 17.43 -2.95 3.36
C LEU A 74 18.04 -3.59 2.09
N ALA A 75 18.73 -4.72 2.23
CA ALA A 75 19.29 -5.46 1.09
C ALA A 75 18.19 -6.00 0.14
N ARG A 76 17.09 -6.53 0.69
CA ARG A 76 15.92 -6.99 -0.09
C ARG A 76 15.29 -5.84 -0.86
N LEU A 77 15.04 -4.71 -0.20
CA LEU A 77 14.44 -3.52 -0.83
C LEU A 77 15.32 -2.93 -1.94
N ARG A 78 16.65 -2.93 -1.78
CA ARG A 78 17.59 -2.48 -2.82
C ARG A 78 17.58 -3.42 -4.04
N SER A 79 17.46 -4.73 -3.81
CA SER A 79 17.43 -5.73 -4.88
C SER A 79 16.14 -5.64 -5.70
N GLY A 80 14.99 -5.47 -5.04
CA GLY A 80 13.69 -5.30 -5.72
C GLY A 80 13.63 -4.05 -6.61
N ARG A 81 14.27 -2.95 -6.20
CA ARG A 81 14.35 -1.71 -7.00
C ARG A 81 15.16 -1.84 -8.30
N ARG A 82 16.00 -2.86 -8.45
CA ARG A 82 16.80 -3.09 -9.67
C ARG A 82 16.10 -3.99 -10.68
N ALA A 83 15.01 -4.66 -10.27
CA ALA A 83 14.30 -5.65 -11.08
C ALA A 83 13.00 -5.12 -11.73
N GLY A 84 12.58 -3.90 -11.40
CA GLY A 84 11.42 -3.21 -11.97
C GLY A 84 11.81 -1.92 -12.66
#